data_AF-A0A5Q0SKB0-F1
#
_entry.id   AF-A0A5Q0SKB0-F1
#
_cell.length_a   1.000
_cell.length_b   1.000
_cell.length_c   1.000
_cell.angle_alpha   90.00
_cell.angle_beta   90.00
_cell.angle_gamma   90.00
#
_symmetry.space_group_name_H-M   'P 1'
#
loop_
_entity.id
_entity.type
_entity.pdbx_description
1 polymer ?
#
loop_
_entity_poly.entity_id
_entity_poly.type
_entity_poly.pdbx_seq_one_letter_code
_entity_poly.pdbx_strand_id
1 'polypeptide(L)'
;MFQNIFIHKMRVFIMSIEINEKGVTIKLPTLSTFISFSRDQIERVEEVIPPDEICRFARNRGVIFAGSTIDGKIMYYNVRKGEKCLLLVLKDGRKVYVGT
;
A
#
# COMPACT_ATOMS: atom_id res chain seq x y z
N MET A 1 15.69 -5.46 -3.71
CA MET A 1 14.93 -6.53 -4.38
C MET A 1 13.54 -6.59 -3.75
N PHE A 2 12.47 -6.64 -4.56
CA PHE A 2 11.09 -6.67 -4.08
C PHE A 2 10.58 -8.11 -4.03
N GLN A 3 9.87 -8.46 -2.95
CA GLN A 3 9.18 -9.73 -2.81
C GLN A 3 7.68 -9.48 -3.02
N ASN A 4 7.11 -10.20 -3.98
CA ASN A 4 5.67 -10.23 -4.18
C ASN A 4 5.08 -11.23 -3.20
N ILE A 5 4.16 -10.81 -2.35
CA ILE A 5 3.60 -11.68 -1.31
C ILE A 5 2.19 -12.16 -1.68
N PHE A 6 1.42 -11.38 -2.46
CA PHE A 6 0.09 -11.80 -2.90
C PHE A 6 -0.25 -11.33 -4.33
N ILE A 7 -0.72 -12.26 -5.17
CA ILE A 7 -1.37 -12.01 -6.47
C ILE A 7 -2.69 -12.77 -6.43
N HIS A 8 -3.80 -12.08 -6.18
CA HIS A 8 -5.14 -12.69 -6.17
C HIS A 8 -5.96 -12.17 -7.35
N LYS A 9 -6.33 -13.05 -8.30
CA LYS A 9 -7.14 -12.69 -9.49
C LYS A 9 -8.64 -12.70 -9.13
N MET A 10 -9.28 -11.55 -9.01
CA MET A 10 -10.73 -11.41 -8.82
C MET A 10 -11.34 -10.30 -9.67
N ARG A 11 -12.54 -10.53 -10.21
CA ARG A 11 -13.21 -9.64 -11.19
C ARG A 11 -13.62 -8.26 -10.64
N VAL A 12 -13.81 -8.11 -9.33
CA VAL A 12 -14.16 -6.85 -8.66
C VAL A 12 -13.41 -6.77 -7.35
N PHE A 13 -12.68 -5.68 -7.13
CA PHE A 13 -11.89 -5.45 -5.93
C PHE A 13 -12.22 -4.07 -5.36
N ILE A 14 -12.50 -4.02 -4.06
CA ILE A 14 -12.76 -2.78 -3.32
C ILE A 14 -11.67 -2.69 -2.25
N MET A 15 -10.84 -1.66 -2.34
CA MET A 15 -9.97 -1.24 -1.25
C MET A 15 -10.41 0.14 -0.82
N SER A 16 -10.35 0.40 0.48
CA SER A 16 -10.63 1.73 1.02
C SER A 16 -9.60 2.07 2.08
N ILE A 17 -9.22 3.33 2.13
CA ILE A 17 -8.31 3.85 3.15
C ILE A 17 -9.17 4.67 4.11
N GLU A 18 -9.04 4.39 5.40
CA GLU A 18 -9.61 5.20 6.46
C GLU A 18 -8.47 5.92 7.19
N ILE A 19 -8.56 7.25 7.28
CA ILE A 19 -7.59 8.09 8.00
C ILE A 19 -8.37 8.80 9.10
N ASN A 20 -7.98 8.59 10.35
CA ASN A 20 -8.63 9.18 11.52
C ASN A 20 -7.60 9.45 12.64
N GLU A 21 -8.06 9.86 13.82
CA GLU A 21 -7.20 10.17 14.97
C GLU A 21 -6.39 8.96 15.47
N LYS A 22 -6.88 7.73 15.25
CA LYS A 22 -6.18 6.50 15.62
C LYS A 22 -5.05 6.16 14.65
N GLY A 23 -5.08 6.71 13.43
CA GLY A 23 -4.05 6.50 12.40
C GLY A 23 -4.65 6.20 11.03
N VAL A 24 -4.03 5.26 10.32
CA VAL A 24 -4.40 4.90 8.94
C VAL A 24 -4.70 3.41 8.87
N THR A 25 -5.88 3.08 8.35
CA THR A 25 -6.32 1.70 8.14
C THR A 25 -6.61 1.46 6.66
N ILE A 26 -5.89 0.51 6.09
CA ILE A 26 -6.11 0.00 4.73
C ILE A 26 -7.05 -1.20 4.87
N LYS A 27 -8.27 -1.07 4.38
CA LYS A 27 -9.25 -2.15 4.38
C LYS A 27 -9.15 -2.90 3.06
N LEU A 28 -8.99 -4.22 3.14
CA LEU A 28 -9.02 -5.14 2.01
C LEU A 28 -10.21 -6.11 2.20
N PRO A 29 -11.47 -5.63 2.11
CA PRO A 29 -12.68 -6.44 2.37
C PRO A 29 -12.73 -7.77 1.64
N THR A 30 -12.25 -7.84 0.39
CA THR A 30 -12.28 -9.09 -0.40
C THR A 30 -11.38 -10.18 0.18
N LEU A 31 -10.40 -9.82 1.01
CA LEU A 31 -9.53 -10.74 1.72
C LEU A 31 -9.90 -10.86 3.21
N SER A 32 -11.01 -10.24 3.63
CA SER A 32 -11.43 -10.15 5.04
C SER A 32 -10.29 -9.69 5.96
N THR A 33 -9.41 -8.82 5.46
CA THR A 33 -8.23 -8.35 6.19
C THR A 33 -8.12 -6.84 6.19
N PHE A 34 -7.45 -6.32 7.20
CA PHE A 34 -7.17 -4.90 7.36
C PHE A 34 -5.74 -4.73 7.87
N ILE A 35 -5.10 -3.67 7.39
CA ILE A 35 -3.74 -3.32 7.77
C ILE A 35 -3.81 -1.95 8.41
N SER A 36 -3.40 -1.84 9.67
CA SER A 36 -3.51 -0.59 10.43
C SER A 36 -2.14 -0.13 10.90
N PHE A 37 -1.91 1.17 10.75
CA PHE A 37 -0.77 1.89 11.29
C PHE A 37 -1.28 2.90 12.29
N SER A 38 -0.83 2.80 13.54
CA SER A 38 -1.29 3.71 14.58
C SER A 38 -0.67 5.09 14.42
N ARG A 39 -1.37 6.14 14.89
CA ARG A 39 -0.93 7.53 14.70
C ARG A 39 0.45 7.79 15.30
N ASP A 40 0.78 7.14 16.41
CA ASP A 40 2.08 7.22 17.08
C ASP A 40 3.22 6.59 16.27
N GLN A 41 2.93 5.68 15.34
CA GLN A 41 3.91 5.10 14.42
C GLN A 41 4.15 5.97 13.18
N ILE A 42 3.19 6.84 12.83
CA ILE A 42 3.22 7.65 11.62
C ILE A 42 3.98 8.95 11.88
N GLU A 43 5.08 9.16 11.16
CA GLU A 43 5.81 10.43 11.16
C GLU A 43 5.08 11.45 10.29
N ARG A 44 4.74 11.08 9.06
CA ARG A 44 4.01 11.93 8.11
C ARG A 44 3.20 11.14 7.10
N VAL A 45 2.22 11.81 6.54
CA VAL A 45 1.36 11.31 5.45
C VAL A 45 1.41 12.35 4.33
N GLU A 46 1.71 11.91 3.11
CA GLU A 46 1.83 12.79 1.95
C GLU A 46 1.32 12.10 0.67
N GLU A 47 0.93 12.90 -0.32
CA GLU A 47 0.47 12.40 -1.61
C GLU A 47 1.61 12.48 -2.61
N VAL A 48 2.02 11.34 -3.18
CA VAL A 48 3.22 11.24 -4.04
C VAL A 48 2.97 10.38 -5.27
N ILE A 49 3.79 10.57 -6.30
CA ILE A 49 3.88 9.60 -7.40
C ILE A 49 4.81 8.47 -6.94
N PRO A 50 4.35 7.20 -6.95
CA PRO A 50 5.16 6.06 -6.52
C PRO A 50 6.36 5.86 -7.47
N PRO A 51 7.52 5.41 -6.96
CA PRO A 51 8.65 5.05 -7.81
C PRO A 51 8.30 4.00 -8.88
N ASP A 52 8.89 4.14 -10.07
CA ASP A 52 8.64 3.23 -11.20
C ASP A 52 8.89 1.76 -10.86
N GLU A 53 9.85 1.49 -9.97
CA GLU A 53 10.24 0.14 -9.54
C GLU A 53 9.12 -0.59 -8.80
N ILE A 54 8.38 0.11 -7.92
CA ILE A 54 7.24 -0.48 -7.20
C ILE A 54 6.02 -0.67 -8.10
N CYS A 55 5.95 0.10 -9.19
CA CYS A 55 4.87 0.00 -10.18
C CYS A 55 5.06 -1.12 -11.21
N ARG A 56 6.24 -1.77 -11.26
CA ARG A 56 6.54 -2.81 -12.26
C ARG A 56 5.59 -4.01 -12.19
N PHE A 57 4.96 -4.24 -11.05
CA PHE A 57 4.04 -5.35 -10.82
C PHE A 57 2.57 -5.02 -11.13
N ALA A 58 2.21 -3.73 -11.25
CA ALA A 58 0.83 -3.24 -11.31
C ALA A 58 0.12 -3.41 -12.68
N ARG A 59 0.30 -4.54 -13.36
CA ARG A 59 -0.13 -4.71 -14.77
C ARG A 59 -1.49 -5.36 -15.01
N ASN A 60 -2.18 -5.89 -13.99
CA ASN A 60 -3.44 -6.61 -14.22
C ASN A 60 -4.63 -5.99 -13.46
N ARG A 61 -5.68 -5.64 -14.22
CA ARG A 61 -7.00 -5.30 -13.66
C ARG A 61 -7.52 -6.49 -12.85
N GLY A 62 -8.08 -6.22 -11.66
CA GLY A 62 -8.65 -7.26 -10.80
C GLY A 62 -7.62 -8.03 -9.95
N VAL A 63 -6.44 -7.47 -9.69
CA VAL A 63 -5.42 -8.09 -8.83
C VAL A 63 -4.94 -7.10 -7.78
N ILE A 64 -4.93 -7.54 -6.52
CA ILE A 64 -4.26 -6.81 -5.44
C ILE A 64 -2.77 -7.04 -5.58
N PHE A 65 -2.01 -5.97 -5.77
CA PHE A 65 -0.56 -6.01 -5.67
C PHE A 65 -0.16 -5.49 -4.30
N ALA A 66 0.17 -6.44 -3.42
CA ALA A 66 0.72 -6.16 -2.12
C ALA A 66 2.06 -6.88 -1.97
N GLY A 67 3.03 -6.16 -1.41
CA GLY A 67 4.35 -6.72 -1.17
C GLY A 67 5.25 -5.78 -0.40
N SER A 68 6.47 -6.25 -0.18
CA SER A 68 7.51 -5.48 0.48
C SER A 68 8.86 -5.68 -0.18
N THR A 69 9.82 -4.82 0.15
CA THR A 69 11.23 -5.17 -0.05
C THR A 69 11.64 -6.32 0.88
N ILE A 70 12.70 -7.05 0.52
CA ILE A 70 13.25 -8.14 1.34
C ILE A 70 13.63 -7.66 2.75
N ASP A 71 14.11 -6.42 2.87
CA ASP A 71 14.45 -5.80 4.15
C ASP A 71 13.25 -5.21 4.89
N GLY A 72 12.03 -5.34 4.34
CA GLY A 72 10.79 -4.84 4.94
C GLY A 72 10.65 -3.32 5.00
N LYS A 73 11.59 -2.55 4.44
CA LYS A 73 11.58 -1.08 4.53
C LYS A 73 10.52 -0.41 3.67
N ILE A 74 10.16 -1.03 2.56
CA ILE A 74 9.11 -0.52 1.66
C ILE A 74 7.98 -1.52 1.63
N MET A 75 6.76 -1.03 1.84
CA MET A 75 5.53 -1.77 1.66
C MET A 75 4.68 -1.04 0.61
N TYR A 76 3.97 -1.78 -0.24
CA TYR A 76 3.12 -1.17 -1.25
C TYR A 76 1.81 -1.95 -1.37
N TYR A 77 0.73 -1.22 -1.63
CA TYR A 77 -0.62 -1.74 -1.80
C TYR A 77 -1.30 -1.05 -2.97
N ASN A 78 -1.61 -1.81 -4.02
CA ASN A 78 -2.40 -1.37 -5.19
C ASN A 78 -1.90 -0.07 -5.87
N VAL A 79 -0.59 0.16 -5.86
CA VAL A 79 0.03 1.32 -6.51
C VAL A 79 -0.02 1.20 -8.03
N ARG A 80 -0.15 2.31 -8.75
CA ARG A 80 -0.21 2.36 -10.22
C ARG A 80 0.80 3.35 -10.78
N LYS A 81 1.37 3.02 -11.93
CA LYS A 81 2.37 3.87 -12.59
C LYS A 81 1.74 5.18 -13.03
N GLY A 82 2.32 6.31 -12.61
CA GLY A 82 1.90 7.66 -13.02
C GLY A 82 0.66 8.18 -12.29
N GLU A 83 0.01 7.38 -11.46
CA GLU A 83 -1.07 7.83 -10.59
C GLU A 83 -0.52 8.18 -9.22
N LYS A 84 -1.09 9.20 -8.58
CA LYS A 84 -0.71 9.56 -7.23
C LYS A 84 -1.20 8.49 -6.24
N CYS A 85 -0.47 8.35 -5.14
CA CYS A 85 -0.78 7.45 -4.05
C CYS A 85 -0.51 8.11 -2.70
N LEU A 86 -1.07 7.54 -1.64
CA LEU A 86 -0.75 7.95 -0.28
C LEU A 86 0.58 7.31 0.13
N LEU A 87 1.55 8.12 0.58
CA LEU A 87 2.77 7.68 1.22
C LEU A 87 2.66 7.92 2.72
N LEU A 88 2.80 6.84 3.48
CA LEU A 88 3.00 6.87 4.92
C LEU A 88 4.49 6.69 5.20
N VAL A 89 5.09 7.65 5.89
CA VAL A 89 6.43 7.51 6.44
C VAL A 89 6.29 7.20 7.92
N LEU A 90 6.78 6.03 8.31
CA LEU A 90 6.75 5.57 9.70
C LEU A 90 8.01 6.04 10.43
N LYS A 91 7.91 6.24 11.74
CA LYS A 91 9.03 6.71 12.58
C LYS A 91 10.23 5.77 12.61
N ASP A 92 10.03 4.50 12.27
CA ASP A 92 11.10 3.51 12.14
C ASP A 92 11.78 3.51 10.75
N GLY A 93 11.44 4.49 9.90
CA GLY A 93 12.00 4.67 8.57
C GLY A 93 11.34 3.84 7.48
N ARG A 94 10.33 3.01 7.80
CA ARG A 94 9.55 2.30 6.78
C ARG A 94 8.68 3.26 5.97
N LYS A 95 8.51 2.94 4.69
CA LYS A 95 7.66 3.67 3.75
C LYS A 95 6.55 2.77 3.24
N VAL A 96 5.31 3.24 3.33
CA VAL A 96 4.13 2.51 2.89
C VAL A 96 3.42 3.28 1.80
N TYR A 97 3.34 2.71 0.61
CA TYR A 97 2.65 3.30 -0.53
C TYR A 97 1.27 2.64 -0.68
N VAL A 98 0.21 3.44 -0.74
CA VAL A 98 -1.16 2.95 -0.84
C VAL A 98 -1.84 3.68 -2.00
N GLY A 99 -2.10 2.95 -3.09
CA GLY A 99 -2.87 3.49 -4.21
C GLY A 99 -4.32 3.69 -3.82
N THR A 100 -4.93 4.79 -4.27
CA THR A 100 -6.37 5.08 -4.08
C THR A 100 -7.18 4.68 -5.29
#